data_AF-A0A498DX33-F1
#
_entry.id   AF-A0A498DX33-F1
#
_cell.length_a   1.000
_cell.length_b   1.000
_cell.length_c   1.000
_cell.angle_alpha   90.00
_cell.angle_beta   90.00
_cell.angle_gamma   90.00
#
_symmetry.space_group_name_H-M   'P 1'
#
loop_
_entity.id
_entity.type
_entity.pdbx_description
1 polymer ?
#
loop_
_entity_poly.entity_id
_entity_poly.type
_entity_poly.pdbx_seq_one_letter_code
_entity_poly.pdbx_strand_id
1 'polypeptide(L)'
;MGGGTAGATGGTGTVHEEYSFACMKCGHGWEQTYDIQHHLPPDGTPFVTYWTEGHRVPSPLTNPTCVNCDGHLLRIMRSGRVALAERAMHT
;
A
#
# COMPACT_ATOMS: atom_id res chain seq x y z
N MET A 1 -20.08 20.07 -7.27
CA MET A 1 -20.02 18.59 -7.20
C MET A 1 -18.78 18.28 -6.37
N GLY A 2 -18.78 17.69 -5.19
CA GLY A 2 -19.74 16.89 -4.44
C GLY A 2 -18.93 15.77 -3.75
N GLY A 3 -18.96 15.70 -2.41
CA GLY A 3 -18.30 14.69 -1.55
C GLY A 3 -17.11 15.28 -0.76
N GLY A 4 -17.11 15.49 0.56
CA GLY A 4 -17.74 14.75 1.66
C GLY A 4 -16.95 13.46 1.89
N THR A 5 -16.34 13.13 3.05
CA THR A 5 -16.40 13.64 4.43
C THR A 5 -15.29 12.95 5.23
N ALA A 6 -14.86 13.62 6.31
CA ALA A 6 -14.44 13.06 7.60
C ALA A 6 -13.14 12.23 7.69
N GLY A 7 -12.22 12.74 8.50
CA GLY A 7 -11.10 11.96 9.02
C GLY A 7 -10.18 12.69 9.99
N ALA A 8 -10.66 13.67 10.75
CA ALA A 8 -9.91 14.20 11.90
C ALA A 8 -10.53 13.63 13.19
N THR A 9 -9.79 12.82 13.95
CA THR A 9 -9.54 12.97 15.41
C THR A 9 -8.77 11.76 15.96
N GLY A 10 -7.58 12.01 16.54
CA GLY A 10 -7.14 11.34 17.77
C GLY A 10 -6.10 10.22 17.66
N GLY A 11 -4.82 10.57 17.51
CA GLY A 11 -3.68 9.71 17.88
C GLY A 11 -2.66 9.46 16.75
N THR A 12 -1.51 10.13 16.83
CA THR A 12 -0.27 9.84 16.07
C THR A 12 -0.39 9.64 14.55
N GLY A 13 -0.71 10.72 13.83
CA GLY A 13 -0.30 10.98 12.44
C GLY A 13 -0.54 9.90 11.37
N THR A 14 -1.45 10.18 10.44
CA THR A 14 -1.50 9.45 9.16
C THR A 14 -0.23 9.76 8.36
N VAL A 15 0.52 8.73 7.99
CA VAL A 15 1.67 8.81 7.10
C VAL A 15 1.23 8.35 5.72
N HIS A 16 1.50 9.16 4.72
CA HIS A 16 1.23 8.81 3.33
C HIS A 16 2.48 8.21 2.71
N GLU A 17 2.44 6.93 2.39
CA GLU A 17 3.56 6.21 1.78
C GLU A 17 3.13 5.59 0.46
N GLU A 18 3.93 5.82 -0.57
CA GLU A 18 3.75 5.24 -1.89
C GLU A 18 4.64 3.99 -1.96
N TYR A 19 4.03 2.84 -2.25
CA TYR A 19 4.76 1.60 -2.43
C TYR A 19 4.60 1.11 -3.84
N SER A 20 5.69 0.55 -4.34
CA SER A 20 5.73 0.02 -5.67
C SER A 20 5.92 -1.49 -5.59
N PHE A 21 5.07 -2.24 -6.28
CA PHE A 21 5.05 -3.70 -6.21
C PHE A 21 5.43 -4.26 -7.57
N ALA A 22 6.15 -5.38 -7.57
CA ALA A 22 6.41 -6.17 -8.76
C ALA A 22 6.09 -7.63 -8.47
N CYS A 23 5.17 -8.21 -9.23
CA CYS A 23 4.83 -9.62 -9.14
C CYS A 23 5.92 -10.46 -9.80
N MET A 24 6.58 -11.33 -9.03
CA MET A 24 7.59 -12.25 -9.53
C MET A 24 6.98 -13.48 -10.24
N LYS A 25 5.64 -13.63 -10.19
CA LYS A 25 4.91 -14.72 -10.86
C LYS A 25 4.50 -14.37 -12.29
N CYS A 26 3.90 -13.19 -12.50
CA CYS A 26 3.41 -12.76 -13.82
C CYS A 26 4.16 -11.57 -14.41
N GLY A 27 5.07 -10.93 -13.66
CA GLY A 27 5.83 -9.77 -14.12
C GLY A 27 5.14 -8.41 -13.97
N HIS A 28 3.86 -8.39 -13.56
CA HIS A 28 3.10 -7.14 -13.42
C HIS A 28 3.66 -6.27 -12.29
N GLY A 29 3.98 -5.02 -12.62
CA GLY A 29 4.36 -3.99 -11.66
C GLY A 29 3.27 -2.93 -11.55
N TRP A 30 3.07 -2.40 -10.35
CA TRP A 30 2.18 -1.27 -10.13
C TRP A 30 2.64 -0.45 -8.92
N GLU A 31 2.14 0.77 -8.84
CA GLU A 31 2.39 1.67 -7.73
C GLU A 31 1.06 1.96 -7.04
N GLN A 32 1.07 1.93 -5.71
CA GLN A 32 -0.10 2.20 -4.92
C GLN A 32 0.27 3.05 -3.72
N THR A 33 -0.57 4.04 -3.51
CA THR A 33 -0.47 4.97 -2.42
C THR A 33 -1.27 4.46 -1.22
N TYR A 34 -0.65 4.48 -0.04
CA TYR A 34 -1.24 4.03 1.21
C TYR A 34 -1.24 5.12 2.27
N ASP A 35 -2.36 5.23 2.96
CA ASP A 35 -2.49 6.00 4.18
C ASP A 35 -2.30 5.07 5.37
N ILE A 36 -1.16 5.23 6.05
CA ILE A 36 -0.73 4.41 7.17
C ILE A 36 -1.02 5.16 8.46
N GLN A 37 -1.98 4.67 9.24
CA GLN A 37 -2.31 5.24 10.54
C GLN A 37 -1.64 4.43 11.65
N HIS A 38 -0.88 5.12 12.50
CA HIS A 38 -0.23 4.53 13.66
C HIS A 38 -1.08 4.79 14.90
N HIS A 39 -1.64 3.72 15.46
CA HIS A 39 -2.48 3.79 16.64
C HIS A 39 -1.67 3.40 17.87
N LEU A 40 -1.58 4.30 18.84
CA LEU A 40 -1.09 4.01 20.18
C LEU A 40 -2.24 4.18 21.17
N PRO A 41 -3.02 3.12 21.45
CA PRO A 41 -4.07 3.20 22.45
C PRO A 41 -3.45 3.35 23.85
N PRO A 42 -4.08 4.11 24.76
CA PRO A 42 -3.58 4.31 26.12
C PRO A 42 -3.48 3.02 26.94
N ASP A 43 -4.24 1.99 26.55
CA ASP A 43 -4.39 0.73 27.29
C ASP A 43 -3.58 -0.44 26.72
N GLY A 44 -2.78 -0.28 25.66
CA GLY A 44 -2.24 -1.47 25.00
C GLY A 44 -1.26 -1.33 23.85
N THR A 45 -1.23 -2.41 23.06
CA THR A 45 -0.22 -2.67 22.03
C THR A 45 -0.39 -1.72 20.84
N PRO A 46 0.68 -1.05 20.39
CA PRO A 46 0.64 -0.24 19.18
C PRO A 46 0.23 -1.10 17.97
N PHE A 47 -0.68 -0.58 17.16
CA PHE A 47 -1.08 -1.24 15.91
C PHE A 47 -1.13 -0.26 14.75
N VAL A 48 -0.94 -0.78 13.54
CA VAL A 48 -0.90 0.01 12.31
C VAL A 48 -2.04 -0.42 11.41
N THR A 49 -2.78 0.54 10.86
CA THR A 49 -3.81 0.28 9.85
C THR A 49 -3.43 0.90 8.52
N TYR A 50 -3.60 0.12 7.46
CA TYR A 50 -3.29 0.51 6.10
C TYR A 50 -4.60 0.79 5.35
N TRP A 51 -4.61 1.90 4.62
CA TRP A 51 -5.73 2.33 3.80
C TRP A 51 -5.24 2.65 2.40
N THR A 52 -6.07 2.41 1.40
CA THR A 52 -5.81 2.82 0.02
C THR A 52 -7.12 3.24 -0.64
N GLU A 53 -7.13 4.36 -1.36
CA GLU A 53 -8.34 4.92 -1.98
C GLU A 53 -9.55 5.04 -1.02
N GLY A 54 -9.29 5.27 0.28
CA GLY A 54 -10.32 5.34 1.32
C GLY A 54 -10.84 3.98 1.82
N HIS A 55 -10.32 2.86 1.32
CA HIS A 55 -10.66 1.51 1.77
C HIS A 55 -9.56 0.92 2.66
N ARG A 56 -9.98 0.25 3.74
CA ARG A 56 -9.05 -0.46 4.63
C ARG A 56 -8.58 -1.74 3.96
N VAL A 57 -7.26 -1.91 3.90
CA VAL A 57 -6.61 -3.05 3.25
C VAL A 57 -5.75 -3.82 4.25
N PRO A 58 -5.46 -5.11 4.00
CA PRO A 58 -4.45 -5.83 4.76
C PRO A 58 -3.09 -5.13 4.64
N SER A 59 -2.17 -5.44 5.56
CA SER A 59 -0.82 -4.86 5.49
C SER A 59 -0.14 -5.31 4.20
N PRO A 60 0.24 -4.36 3.31
CA PRO A 60 0.91 -4.69 2.06
C PRO A 60 2.30 -5.28 2.30
N LEU A 61 2.86 -5.11 3.51
CA LEU A 61 4.18 -5.62 3.88
C LEU A 61 4.15 -7.09 4.32
N THR A 62 3.06 -7.53 4.94
CA THR A 62 2.95 -8.90 5.45
C THR A 62 2.16 -9.82 4.53
N ASN A 63 1.20 -9.27 3.77
CA ASN A 63 0.39 -10.07 2.85
C ASN A 63 0.09 -9.32 1.54
N PRO A 64 1.11 -9.07 0.70
CA PRO A 64 0.90 -8.50 -0.63
C PRO A 64 0.26 -9.52 -1.58
N THR A 65 -0.76 -9.09 -2.33
CA THR A 65 -1.43 -9.92 -3.36
C THR A 65 -1.40 -9.23 -4.71
N CYS A 66 -1.06 -9.96 -5.76
CA CYS A 66 -1.04 -9.44 -7.13
C CYS A 66 -2.44 -9.20 -7.67
N VAL A 67 -2.75 -7.96 -8.00
CA VAL A 67 -4.05 -7.56 -8.60
C VAL A 67 -4.35 -8.21 -9.95
N ASN A 68 -3.33 -8.72 -10.65
CA ASN A 68 -3.47 -9.34 -11.97
C ASN A 68 -3.55 -10.88 -11.94
N CYS A 69 -2.92 -11.55 -10.97
CA CYS A 69 -2.81 -13.02 -10.97
C CYS A 69 -3.00 -13.70 -9.62
N ASP A 70 -3.39 -12.94 -8.60
CA ASP A 70 -3.60 -13.38 -7.21
C ASP A 70 -2.37 -14.04 -6.56
N GLY A 71 -1.19 -13.92 -7.16
CA GLY A 71 0.05 -14.44 -6.60
C GLY A 71 0.52 -13.63 -5.39
N HIS A 72 1.13 -14.29 -4.41
CA HIS A 72 1.70 -13.65 -3.20
C HIS A 72 3.22 -13.41 -3.28
N LEU A 73 3.85 -13.83 -4.40
CA LEU A 73 5.27 -13.61 -4.67
C LEU A 73 5.48 -12.21 -5.24
N LEU A 74 5.42 -11.20 -4.38
CA LEU A 74 5.67 -9.82 -4.76
C LEU A 74 6.97 -9.31 -4.16
N ARG A 75 7.64 -8.45 -4.92
CA ARG A 75 8.72 -7.61 -4.44
C ARG A 75 8.19 -6.21 -4.19
N ILE A 76 8.37 -5.72 -2.96
CA ILE A 76 8.01 -4.35 -2.57
C ILE A 76 9.26 -3.49 -2.73
N MET A 77 9.12 -2.38 -3.44
CA MET A 77 10.14 -1.37 -3.66
C MET A 77 9.65 -0.06 -3.05
N ARG A 78 10.53 0.67 -2.37
CA ARG A 78 10.24 2.02 -1.90
C ARG A 78 10.08 2.94 -3.12
N SER A 79 9.22 3.95 -2.98
CA SER A 79 8.57 4.89 -3.93
C SER A 79 9.42 5.57 -5.04
N GLY A 80 10.61 5.09 -5.37
CA GLY A 80 11.52 5.75 -6.32
C GLY A 80 12.09 4.86 -7.43
N ARG A 81 11.61 3.63 -7.66
CA ARG A 81 12.32 2.67 -8.54
C ARG A 81 11.46 1.79 -9.46
N VAL A 82 10.23 2.17 -9.80
CA VAL A 82 9.34 1.26 -10.59
C VAL A 82 9.07 1.69 -12.02
N ALA A 83 9.65 2.81 -12.45
CA ALA A 83 9.70 3.19 -13.86
C ALA A 83 10.59 2.30 -14.77
N LEU A 84 11.24 1.25 -14.23
CA LEU A 84 12.17 0.39 -14.99
C LEU A 84 11.66 -1.04 -15.26
N ALA A 85 10.62 -1.52 -14.57
CA ALA A 85 10.15 -2.89 -14.76
C ALA A 85 9.28 -3.06 -16.02
N GLU A 86 8.58 -2.00 -16.45
CA GLU A 86 7.65 -2.07 -17.58
C GLU A 86 8.33 -2.11 -18.95
N ARG A 87 9.64 -1.82 -19.01
CA ARG A 87 10.41 -1.77 -20.26
C ARG A 87 11.20 -3.05 -20.59
N ALA A 88 11.10 -4.10 -19.76
CA ALA A 88 11.87 -5.34 -19.94
C ALA A 88 11.11 -6.47 -20.65
N MET A 89 9.85 -6.26 -21.08
CA MET A 89 9.00 -7.34 -21.63
C MET A 89 8.44 -7.07 -23.03
N HIS A 90 9.05 -6.16 -23.79
CA HIS A 90 8.69 -5.94 -25.20
C HIS A 90 9.91 -6.17 -26.10
N THR A 91 10.24 -7.43 -26.38
CA THR A 91 11.08 -7.86 -27.52
C THR A 91 10.67 -9.28 -27.85
#